data_AF-A0A9P7GN95-F1
#
_entry.id   AF-A0A9P7GN95-F1
#
_cell.length_a   1.000
_cell.length_b   1.000
_cell.length_c   1.000
_cell.angle_alpha   90.00
_cell.angle_beta   90.00
_cell.angle_gamma   90.00
#
_symmetry.space_group_name_H-M   'P 1'
#
loop_
_entity.id
_entity.type
_entity.pdbx_description
1 polymer ?
#
loop_
_entity_poly.entity_id
_entity_poly.type
_entity_poly.pdbx_seq_one_letter_code
_entity_poly.pdbx_strand_id
1 'polypeptide(L)'
;MALLDGLIRLPEEILEEILQNLDVCAHLKTVIKASPKLIYKIELTQAGMVDNPLIKLSYSERLAKLRRRCRAWDNLDWQDFSITVTGLCHAYELVNGAFMKLILDHDFIVARLPSVNVPRHEIRRHDLDIRAPAEHKDFWLHVRSFTNHEAHPLARLPVLEFSVYRQHGTWVQSLVIEIAGDVVAEGSIQVHAFRSEQGAQSIQVATLLLPELEATAQIISFSNHTGPFETPPSDELFATAPTARIHVLSISYLAIFAHNASMNFRLYVHNNTFLSFLNDELFNTPLQNAEFIPWSSWGPKTTRMIPVGLVDYRWLRYVHGERVVLPVGASGHKDTVEVLNFNRDSSRNHFDPPSTVIEPGIFKEAVVTELPYTRTSRKISGDFFAFMIDAQRIIALKAEDDEEVGGLHVFAL
;
A
#
# COMPACT_ATOMS: atom_id res chain seq x y z
N MET A 1 24.61 -32.28 -5.38
CA MET A 1 24.68 -30.89 -4.87
C MET A 1 25.17 -29.90 -5.92
N ALA A 2 26.33 -30.07 -6.57
CA ALA A 2 26.86 -29.11 -7.57
C ALA A 2 25.82 -28.62 -8.60
N LEU A 3 25.00 -29.53 -9.14
CA LEU A 3 23.94 -29.23 -10.11
C LEU A 3 22.85 -28.25 -9.59
N LEU A 4 22.59 -28.20 -8.28
CA LEU A 4 21.63 -27.25 -7.68
C LEU A 4 22.21 -25.83 -7.54
N ASP A 5 23.49 -25.68 -7.22
CA ASP A 5 24.08 -24.35 -7.02
C ASP A 5 24.43 -23.66 -8.35
N GLY A 6 24.42 -24.42 -9.46
CA GLY A 6 24.35 -23.89 -10.82
C GLY A 6 22.98 -23.28 -11.14
N LEU A 7 21.89 -24.04 -10.95
CA LEU A 7 20.51 -23.57 -11.20
C LEU A 7 20.17 -22.23 -10.51
N ILE A 8 20.67 -22.00 -9.30
CA ILE A 8 20.39 -20.78 -8.52
C ILE A 8 21.24 -19.56 -8.99
N ARG A 9 22.14 -19.75 -9.97
CA ARG A 9 22.99 -18.70 -10.57
C ARG A 9 22.69 -18.47 -12.06
N LEU A 10 21.69 -19.15 -12.63
CA LEU A 10 21.30 -18.92 -14.01
C LEU A 10 20.56 -17.56 -14.11
N PRO A 11 20.70 -16.86 -15.25
CA PRO A 11 19.80 -15.76 -15.61
C PRO A 11 18.33 -16.21 -15.59
N GLU A 12 17.42 -15.27 -15.37
CA GLU A 12 15.99 -15.55 -15.15
C GLU A 12 15.35 -16.16 -16.40
N GLU A 13 15.77 -15.70 -17.58
CA GLU A 13 15.35 -16.16 -18.91
C GLU A 13 15.73 -17.64 -19.14
N ILE A 14 16.93 -18.04 -18.70
CA ILE A 14 17.39 -19.43 -18.77
C ILE A 14 16.61 -20.30 -17.77
N LEU A 15 16.23 -19.76 -16.62
CA LEU A 15 15.42 -20.47 -15.65
C LEU A 15 13.97 -20.67 -16.16
N GLU A 16 13.39 -19.66 -16.82
CA GLU A 16 12.12 -19.77 -17.51
C GLU A 16 12.16 -20.77 -18.66
N GLU A 17 13.16 -20.73 -19.54
CA GLU A 17 13.30 -21.68 -20.65
C GLU A 17 13.45 -23.13 -20.13
N ILE A 18 14.20 -23.32 -19.03
CA ILE A 18 14.29 -24.62 -18.33
C ILE A 18 12.93 -25.04 -17.77
N LEU A 19 12.15 -24.14 -17.18
CA LEU A 19 10.83 -24.45 -16.60
C LEU A 19 9.74 -24.66 -17.66
N GLN A 20 9.87 -24.05 -18.84
CA GLN A 20 8.98 -24.26 -19.99
C GLN A 20 9.27 -25.57 -20.72
N ASN A 21 10.54 -26.00 -20.79
CA ASN A 21 10.94 -27.25 -21.47
C ASN A 21 11.01 -28.48 -20.54
N LEU A 22 11.08 -28.29 -19.22
CA LEU A 22 10.91 -29.38 -18.25
C LEU A 22 9.42 -29.63 -17.97
N ASP A 23 8.84 -30.56 -18.74
CA ASP A 23 7.63 -31.27 -18.32
C ASP A 23 7.80 -31.73 -16.85
N VAL A 24 6.89 -31.31 -15.96
CA VAL A 24 7.21 -31.00 -14.55
C VAL A 24 7.44 -32.26 -13.70
N CYS A 25 8.61 -32.85 -13.89
CA CYS A 25 8.88 -34.22 -13.52
C CYS A 25 8.90 -34.44 -12.00
N ALA A 26 8.53 -35.65 -11.59
CA ALA A 26 8.56 -36.07 -10.19
C ALA A 26 9.97 -35.91 -9.55
N HIS A 27 11.03 -35.94 -10.36
CA HIS A 27 12.39 -35.67 -9.90
C HIS A 27 12.58 -34.21 -9.46
N LEU A 28 12.27 -33.22 -10.30
CA LEU A 28 12.36 -31.79 -9.95
C LEU A 28 11.49 -31.47 -8.73
N LYS A 29 10.26 -32.00 -8.69
CA LYS A 29 9.34 -31.88 -7.54
C LYS A 29 9.92 -32.48 -6.26
N THR A 30 10.72 -33.54 -6.35
CA THR A 30 11.44 -34.15 -5.22
C THR A 30 12.65 -33.31 -4.80
N VAL A 31 13.43 -32.79 -5.76
CA VAL A 31 14.59 -31.92 -5.50
C VAL A 31 14.19 -30.62 -4.79
N ILE A 32 13.09 -30.00 -5.22
CA ILE A 32 12.52 -28.82 -4.54
C ILE A 32 12.09 -29.21 -3.12
N LYS A 33 11.28 -30.28 -2.95
CA LYS A 33 10.81 -30.76 -1.63
C LYS A 33 11.94 -31.16 -0.67
N ALA A 34 13.11 -31.57 -1.18
CA ALA A 34 14.28 -31.92 -0.38
C ALA A 34 15.16 -30.71 0.01
N SER A 35 14.87 -29.50 -0.48
CA SER A 35 15.73 -28.32 -0.33
C SER A 35 15.01 -27.16 0.37
N PRO A 36 15.21 -26.96 1.68
CA PRO A 36 14.68 -25.81 2.40
C PRO A 36 15.05 -24.46 1.78
N LYS A 37 16.22 -24.36 1.11
CA LYS A 37 16.67 -23.16 0.36
C LYS A 37 15.75 -22.84 -0.82
N LEU A 38 15.32 -23.87 -1.58
CA LEU A 38 14.42 -23.69 -2.73
C LEU A 38 12.99 -23.41 -2.27
N ILE A 39 12.47 -24.21 -1.33
CA ILE A 39 11.12 -24.02 -0.76
C ILE A 39 11.00 -22.62 -0.16
N TYR A 40 12.01 -22.17 0.60
CA TYR A 40 12.02 -20.83 1.18
C TYR A 40 11.99 -19.74 0.11
N LYS A 41 12.83 -19.80 -0.92
CA LYS A 41 12.80 -18.80 -2.01
C LYS A 41 11.43 -18.75 -2.70
N ILE A 42 10.85 -19.91 -3.02
CA ILE A 42 9.54 -19.99 -3.69
C ILE A 42 8.46 -19.37 -2.79
N GLU A 43 8.31 -19.83 -1.55
CA GLU A 43 7.27 -19.32 -0.64
C GLU A 43 7.48 -17.84 -0.27
N LEU A 44 8.72 -17.34 -0.30
CA LEU A 44 9.05 -15.94 -0.02
C LEU A 44 8.58 -15.01 -1.17
N THR A 45 8.87 -15.39 -2.42
CA THR A 45 8.36 -14.70 -3.61
C THR A 45 6.83 -14.73 -3.63
N GLN A 46 6.23 -15.91 -3.41
CA GLN A 46 4.77 -16.08 -3.34
C GLN A 46 4.14 -15.18 -2.28
N ALA A 47 4.74 -15.06 -1.10
CA ALA A 47 4.25 -14.18 -0.03
C ALA A 47 4.40 -12.67 -0.30
N GLY A 48 5.00 -12.27 -1.44
CA GLY A 48 5.26 -10.88 -1.80
C GLY A 48 6.41 -10.25 -1.00
N MET A 49 7.44 -11.03 -0.66
CA MET A 49 8.50 -10.64 0.27
C MET A 49 9.91 -10.72 -0.34
N VAL A 50 10.86 -9.96 0.21
CA VAL A 50 12.30 -10.01 -0.10
C VAL A 50 13.10 -10.49 1.12
N ASP A 51 14.23 -11.17 0.86
CA ASP A 51 15.10 -11.78 1.88
C ASP A 51 16.04 -10.73 2.49
N ASN A 52 16.21 -10.70 3.82
CA ASN A 52 17.32 -9.99 4.44
C ASN A 52 18.53 -10.94 4.58
N PRO A 53 19.61 -10.79 3.78
CA PRO A 53 20.76 -11.69 3.80
C PRO A 53 21.66 -11.49 5.03
N LEU A 54 21.51 -10.40 5.79
CA LEU A 54 22.35 -10.10 6.96
C LEU A 54 22.05 -11.03 8.14
N ILE A 55 20.82 -11.54 8.26
CA ILE A 55 20.39 -12.34 9.41
C ILE A 55 20.84 -13.80 9.27
N LYS A 56 21.62 -14.28 10.25
CA LYS A 56 22.25 -15.61 10.20
C LYS A 56 21.35 -16.70 10.77
N LEU A 57 20.19 -16.93 10.12
CA LEU A 57 19.30 -18.07 10.35
C LEU A 57 19.37 -19.06 9.18
N SER A 58 19.20 -20.35 9.48
CA SER A 58 19.10 -21.40 8.45
C SER A 58 17.82 -21.26 7.63
N TYR A 59 17.82 -21.75 6.38
CA TYR A 59 16.63 -21.70 5.52
C TYR A 59 15.42 -22.43 6.11
N SER A 60 15.62 -23.45 6.95
CA SER A 60 14.53 -24.14 7.67
C SER A 60 13.86 -23.22 8.71
N GLU A 61 14.64 -22.43 9.45
CA GLU A 61 14.12 -21.46 10.42
C GLU A 61 13.47 -20.26 9.72
N ARG A 62 14.06 -19.78 8.62
CA ARG A 62 13.48 -18.73 7.76
C ARG A 62 12.12 -19.16 7.23
N LEU A 63 12.03 -20.37 6.69
CA LEU A 63 10.79 -20.99 6.21
C LEU A 63 9.76 -21.17 7.32
N ALA A 64 10.17 -21.59 8.53
CA ALA A 64 9.26 -21.71 9.66
C ALA A 64 8.68 -20.36 10.11
N LYS A 65 9.51 -19.30 10.18
CA LYS A 65 9.07 -17.92 10.50
C LYS A 65 8.14 -17.36 9.41
N LEU A 66 8.49 -17.54 8.13
CA LEU A 66 7.65 -17.13 7.00
C LEU A 66 6.28 -17.82 7.04
N ARG A 67 6.25 -19.15 7.17
CA ARG A 67 4.99 -19.91 7.24
C ARG A 67 4.14 -19.58 8.47
N ARG A 68 4.73 -19.21 9.62
CA ARG A 68 3.96 -18.67 10.77
C ARG A 68 3.30 -17.36 10.37
N ARG A 69 4.07 -16.42 9.81
CA ARG A 69 3.57 -15.11 9.35
C ARG A 69 2.42 -15.26 8.35
N CYS A 70 2.55 -16.10 7.33
CA CYS A 70 1.49 -16.33 6.35
C CYS A 70 0.20 -16.80 7.05
N ARG A 71 0.26 -17.91 7.81
CA ARG A 71 -0.92 -18.43 8.54
C ARG A 71 -1.58 -17.40 9.45
N ALA A 72 -0.80 -16.58 10.14
CA ALA A 72 -1.33 -15.58 11.05
C ALA A 72 -1.98 -14.39 10.31
N TRP A 73 -1.57 -14.06 9.09
CA TRP A 73 -2.34 -13.19 8.19
C TRP A 73 -3.58 -13.90 7.63
N ASP A 74 -3.44 -15.15 7.16
CA ASP A 74 -4.53 -15.92 6.53
C ASP A 74 -5.73 -16.12 7.47
N ASN A 75 -5.49 -16.22 8.78
CA ASN A 75 -6.48 -16.50 9.83
C ASN A 75 -6.71 -15.34 10.82
N LEU A 76 -5.97 -14.22 10.71
CA LEU A 76 -5.95 -13.10 11.67
C LEU A 76 -5.65 -13.55 13.12
N ASP A 77 -4.79 -14.56 13.24
CA ASP A 77 -4.34 -15.19 14.48
C ASP A 77 -3.26 -14.32 15.14
N TRP A 78 -3.73 -13.34 15.93
CA TRP A 78 -2.94 -12.24 16.48
C TRP A 78 -3.17 -12.04 17.97
N GLN A 79 -2.11 -11.58 18.63
CA GLN A 79 -2.10 -11.13 20.03
C GLN A 79 -2.53 -9.66 20.13
N ASP A 80 -3.33 -9.35 21.15
CA ASP A 80 -4.00 -8.07 21.37
C ASP A 80 -3.22 -7.21 22.40
N PHE A 81 -2.89 -5.97 22.04
CA PHE A 81 -2.17 -5.01 22.91
C PHE A 81 -2.88 -3.66 22.90
N SER A 82 -3.29 -3.13 24.07
CA SER A 82 -3.75 -1.73 24.17
C SER A 82 -2.61 -0.80 24.60
N ILE A 83 -2.58 0.39 24.00
CA ILE A 83 -1.59 1.46 24.27
C ILE A 83 -2.36 2.79 24.37
N THR A 84 -2.19 3.52 25.48
CA THR A 84 -2.78 4.86 25.64
C THR A 84 -1.84 5.91 25.06
N VAL A 85 -2.37 6.90 24.33
CA VAL A 85 -1.58 7.96 23.67
C VAL A 85 -2.27 9.31 23.90
N THR A 86 -2.17 9.80 25.13
CA THR A 86 -2.85 11.01 25.66
C THR A 86 -2.50 12.31 24.95
N GLY A 87 -3.35 13.34 25.13
CA GLY A 87 -3.15 14.70 24.63
C GLY A 87 -3.86 14.95 23.30
N LEU A 88 -4.12 16.21 22.93
CA LEU A 88 -4.89 16.48 21.70
C LEU A 88 -4.13 16.08 20.43
N CYS A 89 -4.85 15.74 19.36
CA CYS A 89 -4.34 15.04 18.17
C CYS A 89 -4.37 15.90 16.91
N HIS A 90 -3.30 16.63 16.60
CA HIS A 90 -3.23 17.45 15.37
C HIS A 90 -2.93 16.63 14.11
N ALA A 91 -2.07 15.61 14.23
CA ALA A 91 -1.71 14.72 13.13
C ALA A 91 -1.16 13.39 13.69
N TYR A 92 -1.29 12.31 12.92
CA TYR A 92 -0.68 11.02 13.25
C TYR A 92 -0.18 10.28 12.00
N GLU A 93 0.76 9.35 12.20
CA GLU A 93 1.41 8.60 11.13
C GLU A 93 1.90 7.23 11.63
N LEU A 94 1.99 6.23 10.74
CA LEU A 94 2.53 4.90 11.01
C LEU A 94 3.53 4.49 9.91
N VAL A 95 4.79 4.30 10.31
CA VAL A 95 5.90 3.84 9.45
C VAL A 95 6.82 2.92 10.27
N ASN A 96 7.25 1.78 9.71
CA ASN A 96 8.21 0.85 10.30
C ASN A 96 7.94 0.51 11.80
N GLY A 97 6.67 0.31 12.17
CA GLY A 97 6.26 0.00 13.54
C GLY A 97 6.48 1.11 14.58
N ALA A 98 6.71 2.35 14.15
CA ALA A 98 6.55 3.53 14.97
C ALA A 98 5.20 4.19 14.62
N PHE A 99 4.29 4.24 15.59
CA PHE A 99 3.17 5.19 15.54
C PHE A 99 3.66 6.53 16.09
N MET A 100 3.36 7.60 15.37
CA MET A 100 3.75 8.97 15.72
C MET A 100 2.50 9.84 15.83
N LYS A 101 2.40 10.66 16.87
CA LYS A 101 1.30 11.62 17.09
C LYS A 101 1.87 12.99 17.42
N LEU A 102 1.48 14.01 16.65
CA LEU A 102 1.74 15.41 16.96
C LEU A 102 0.68 15.90 17.97
N ILE A 103 1.14 16.47 19.07
CA ILE A 103 0.28 17.02 20.13
C ILE A 103 0.40 18.55 20.21
N LEU A 104 -0.38 19.18 21.11
CA LEU A 104 -0.25 20.60 21.43
C LEU A 104 1.17 20.98 21.85
N ASP A 105 1.49 22.27 21.72
CA ASP A 105 2.75 22.89 22.14
C ASP A 105 4.01 22.28 21.50
N HIS A 106 3.88 21.82 20.24
CA HIS A 106 4.97 21.40 19.34
C HIS A 106 5.71 20.10 19.72
N ASP A 107 5.30 19.45 20.80
CA ASP A 107 5.70 18.10 21.18
C ASP A 107 5.13 17.04 20.23
N PHE A 108 5.82 15.91 20.16
CA PHE A 108 5.28 14.70 19.55
C PHE A 108 5.55 13.46 20.40
N ILE A 109 4.65 12.48 20.28
CA ILE A 109 4.75 11.19 20.94
C ILE A 109 5.10 10.13 19.89
N VAL A 110 6.15 9.36 20.15
CA VAL A 110 6.49 8.15 19.38
C VAL A 110 6.20 6.93 20.23
N ALA A 111 5.31 6.06 19.74
CA ALA A 111 5.06 4.73 20.28
C ALA A 111 5.69 3.68 19.36
N ARG A 112 6.77 3.03 19.80
CA ARG A 112 7.27 1.80 19.17
C ARG A 112 6.31 0.66 19.49
N LEU A 113 5.68 0.09 18.46
CA LEU A 113 4.62 -0.89 18.60
C LEU A 113 5.18 -2.33 18.78
N PRO A 114 4.45 -3.23 19.46
CA PRO A 114 4.87 -4.62 19.64
C PRO A 114 5.09 -5.36 18.31
N SER A 115 5.96 -6.37 18.30
CA SER A 115 6.25 -7.24 17.16
C SER A 115 6.56 -8.66 17.62
N VAL A 116 6.67 -9.61 16.68
CA VAL A 116 7.00 -11.03 16.94
C VAL A 116 8.29 -11.20 17.76
N ASN A 117 9.25 -10.27 17.61
CA ASN A 117 10.54 -10.29 18.29
C ASN A 117 10.59 -9.36 19.52
N VAL A 118 9.65 -8.42 19.66
CA VAL A 118 9.65 -7.38 20.70
C VAL A 118 8.22 -7.20 21.25
N PRO A 119 7.82 -7.92 22.31
CA PRO A 119 6.44 -7.86 22.85
C PRO A 119 6.16 -6.61 23.70
N ARG A 120 7.18 -5.78 23.96
CA ARG A 120 7.08 -4.56 24.76
C ARG A 120 6.97 -3.34 23.84
N HIS A 121 5.95 -2.50 24.05
CA HIS A 121 5.92 -1.17 23.47
C HIS A 121 6.77 -0.17 24.28
N GLU A 122 7.27 0.88 23.63
CA GLU A 122 7.94 1.99 24.28
C GLU A 122 7.34 3.30 23.79
N ILE A 123 6.93 4.18 24.72
CA ILE A 123 6.44 5.53 24.42
C ILE A 123 7.53 6.53 24.81
N ARG A 124 7.87 7.43 23.89
CA ARG A 124 8.75 8.59 24.16
C ARG A 124 8.05 9.86 23.72
N ARG A 125 8.04 10.87 24.61
CA ARG A 125 7.73 12.26 24.29
C ARG A 125 9.03 12.95 23.88
N HIS A 126 8.99 13.74 22.82
CA HIS A 126 10.14 14.44 22.28
C HIS A 126 9.73 15.86 21.89
N ASP A 127 10.38 16.84 22.50
CA ASP A 127 10.36 18.24 22.09
C ASP A 127 11.43 18.46 20.99
N LEU A 128 11.08 19.25 19.97
CA LEU A 128 11.96 19.66 18.87
C LEU A 128 11.89 21.18 18.59
N ASP A 129 11.17 21.97 19.42
CA ASP A 129 10.88 23.41 19.24
C ASP A 129 10.28 23.75 17.85
N ILE A 130 9.53 22.82 17.22
CA ILE A 130 8.98 22.99 15.86
C ILE A 130 7.66 23.78 15.89
N ARG A 131 7.79 25.10 15.87
CA ARG A 131 6.63 26.01 15.96
C ARG A 131 5.78 26.01 14.69
N ALA A 132 4.49 25.72 14.85
CA ALA A 132 3.48 25.83 13.81
C ALA A 132 2.70 27.15 13.92
N PRO A 133 2.36 27.84 12.80
CA PRO A 133 1.55 29.07 12.84
C PRO A 133 0.10 28.82 13.29
N ALA A 134 -0.50 29.81 13.95
CA ALA A 134 -1.83 29.68 14.58
C ALA A 134 -3.04 29.98 13.65
N GLU A 135 -2.83 30.60 12.49
CA GLU A 135 -3.90 30.97 11.54
C GLU A 135 -3.63 30.45 10.12
N HIS A 136 -4.61 30.57 9.22
CA HIS A 136 -4.82 29.59 8.15
C HIS A 136 -3.75 29.48 7.04
N LYS A 137 -3.04 28.34 7.08
CA LYS A 137 -2.47 27.57 5.97
C LYS A 137 -1.24 28.13 5.24
N ASP A 138 -0.09 27.96 5.90
CA ASP A 138 1.17 27.59 5.24
C ASP A 138 1.68 26.25 5.84
N PHE A 139 2.34 25.39 5.05
CA PHE A 139 2.76 24.04 5.48
C PHE A 139 4.26 23.82 5.33
N TRP A 140 4.90 23.32 6.39
CA TRP A 140 6.35 23.15 6.49
C TRP A 140 6.70 21.92 7.35
N LEU A 141 7.58 21.03 6.89
CA LEU A 141 8.01 19.86 7.67
C LEU A 141 9.35 19.25 7.18
N HIS A 142 9.88 18.32 8.00
CA HIS A 142 10.68 17.11 7.65
C HIS A 142 12.15 17.09 8.09
N VAL A 143 12.43 16.76 9.37
CA VAL A 143 13.81 16.63 9.90
C VAL A 143 13.90 15.63 11.08
N ARG A 144 14.95 14.78 11.08
CA ARG A 144 14.86 13.28 11.09
C ARG A 144 16.27 12.57 11.33
N SER A 145 16.79 11.51 10.62
CA SER A 145 18.24 10.98 10.48
C SER A 145 18.70 9.94 9.30
N PHE A 146 18.39 10.10 7.99
CA PHE A 146 18.26 9.12 6.84
C PHE A 146 17.75 7.67 7.07
N THR A 147 18.61 6.67 7.34
CA THR A 147 18.24 5.32 7.83
C THR A 147 17.65 5.33 9.25
N ASN A 148 17.67 6.53 9.81
CA ASN A 148 17.14 7.02 11.06
C ASN A 148 16.44 8.40 10.80
N HIS A 149 16.23 8.77 9.49
CA HIS A 149 15.37 9.75 8.71
C HIS A 149 15.66 11.10 7.81
N GLU A 150 16.48 12.23 7.72
CA GLU A 150 17.71 13.05 8.19
C GLU A 150 17.55 14.36 9.09
N ALA A 151 18.53 14.69 9.97
CA ALA A 151 18.76 15.85 10.90
C ALA A 151 17.80 16.06 12.11
N HIS A 152 17.89 15.38 13.26
CA HIS A 152 19.01 14.71 13.95
C HIS A 152 20.04 15.66 14.59
N PRO A 153 20.77 15.18 15.62
CA PRO A 153 20.26 14.50 16.81
C PRO A 153 19.71 15.50 17.85
N LEU A 154 19.71 16.81 17.54
CA LEU A 154 19.27 17.91 18.41
C LEU A 154 18.50 19.02 17.67
N ALA A 155 17.97 18.72 16.49
CA ALA A 155 17.00 19.51 15.71
C ALA A 155 16.90 21.04 16.03
N ARG A 156 17.76 21.84 15.38
CA ARG A 156 18.06 23.24 15.75
C ARG A 156 16.99 24.32 15.47
N LEU A 157 15.71 23.97 15.36
CA LEU A 157 14.80 24.46 14.29
C LEU A 157 15.41 24.13 12.91
N PRO A 158 15.13 22.94 12.33
CA PRO A 158 15.88 22.45 11.17
C PRO A 158 15.09 22.49 9.84
N VAL A 159 13.89 23.06 9.86
CA VAL A 159 12.98 23.42 8.74
C VAL A 159 12.23 24.70 9.16
N LEU A 160 11.75 25.62 8.31
CA LEU A 160 11.73 25.79 6.83
C LEU A 160 11.28 27.24 6.53
N GLU A 161 11.55 27.83 5.36
CA GLU A 161 10.80 29.04 4.90
C GLU A 161 10.97 29.42 3.40
N PHE A 162 9.86 29.47 2.62
CA PHE A 162 9.69 30.18 1.33
C PHE A 162 8.23 30.10 0.79
N SER A 163 7.58 31.23 0.49
CA SER A 163 6.18 31.28 -0.02
C SER A 163 6.04 30.78 -1.46
N VAL A 164 4.90 30.15 -1.81
CA VAL A 164 4.67 29.53 -3.13
C VAL A 164 3.36 30.00 -3.80
N TYR A 165 3.47 30.59 -4.99
CA TYR A 165 2.35 30.70 -5.94
C TYR A 165 2.15 29.36 -6.67
N ARG A 166 0.90 29.00 -7.03
CA ARG A 166 0.58 27.75 -7.76
C ARG A 166 1.42 27.58 -9.04
N GLN A 167 2.31 26.57 -9.10
CA GLN A 167 2.55 25.68 -10.26
C GLN A 167 3.61 24.58 -9.99
N HIS A 168 3.40 23.41 -10.61
CA HIS A 168 4.28 22.24 -10.90
C HIS A 168 5.50 21.83 -10.03
N GLY A 169 5.54 20.51 -9.70
CA GLY A 169 6.75 19.72 -9.33
C GLY A 169 7.32 19.96 -7.92
N THR A 170 8.15 19.11 -7.30
CA THR A 170 8.63 17.70 -7.45
C THR A 170 8.86 17.17 -5.99
N TRP A 171 9.04 15.91 -5.60
CA TRP A 171 10.02 14.84 -5.90
C TRP A 171 9.59 13.54 -5.17
N VAL A 172 10.25 12.36 -5.17
CA VAL A 172 10.75 11.43 -6.21
C VAL A 172 10.93 10.04 -5.53
N GLN A 173 10.01 9.10 -5.77
CA GLN A 173 10.17 7.62 -5.87
C GLN A 173 8.82 6.89 -6.06
N SER A 174 7.71 7.61 -6.01
CA SER A 174 6.34 7.13 -6.26
C SER A 174 5.94 7.19 -7.75
N LEU A 175 5.08 6.27 -8.18
CA LEU A 175 4.18 6.56 -9.31
C LEU A 175 3.38 7.84 -9.00
N VAL A 176 3.63 8.90 -9.76
CA VAL A 176 2.74 10.07 -9.79
C VAL A 176 1.64 9.76 -10.79
N ILE A 177 0.41 9.64 -10.28
CA ILE A 177 -0.80 9.66 -11.10
C ILE A 177 -1.18 11.13 -11.25
N GLU A 178 -0.86 11.70 -12.41
CA GLU A 178 -1.40 12.99 -12.83
C GLU A 178 -2.70 12.75 -13.63
N ILE A 179 -3.66 13.68 -13.52
CA ILE A 179 -4.92 13.60 -14.26
C ILE A 179 -5.04 14.89 -15.08
N ALA A 180 -4.74 14.78 -16.37
CA ALA A 180 -5.21 15.74 -17.35
C ALA A 180 -6.69 15.42 -17.66
N GLY A 181 -7.57 16.37 -17.40
CA GLY A 181 -9.02 16.15 -17.48
C GLY A 181 -9.84 17.41 -17.20
N ASP A 182 -9.39 18.56 -17.72
CA ASP A 182 -10.18 19.79 -17.67
C ASP A 182 -11.18 19.79 -18.85
N VAL A 183 -12.47 19.99 -18.55
CA VAL A 183 -13.60 20.13 -19.49
C VAL A 183 -13.95 18.90 -20.37
N VAL A 184 -14.91 18.10 -19.89
CA VAL A 184 -15.85 17.28 -20.70
C VAL A 184 -15.20 16.23 -21.63
N ALA A 185 -14.42 15.32 -21.05
CA ALA A 185 -14.10 14.02 -21.66
C ALA A 185 -13.80 12.95 -20.58
N GLU A 186 -13.72 11.70 -21.02
CA GLU A 186 -13.47 10.50 -20.23
C GLU A 186 -12.22 10.61 -19.32
N GLY A 187 -12.36 10.19 -18.06
CA GLY A 187 -11.28 10.27 -17.08
C GLY A 187 -10.09 9.38 -17.44
N SER A 188 -8.87 9.80 -17.07
CA SER A 188 -7.65 9.04 -17.33
C SER A 188 -6.65 9.08 -16.18
N ILE A 189 -5.72 8.13 -16.17
CA ILE A 189 -4.59 8.02 -15.25
C ILE A 189 -3.31 8.16 -16.09
N GLN A 190 -2.57 9.25 -15.90
CA GLN A 190 -1.27 9.42 -16.55
C GLN A 190 -0.18 8.73 -15.72
N VAL A 191 0.62 7.89 -16.37
CA VAL A 191 1.71 7.13 -15.75
C VAL A 191 3.02 7.83 -16.07
N HIS A 192 3.70 8.33 -15.04
CA HIS A 192 4.99 9.03 -15.20
C HIS A 192 6.14 8.24 -14.55
N ALA A 193 7.23 8.09 -15.31
CA ALA A 193 8.50 7.57 -14.85
C ALA A 193 9.51 8.72 -14.66
N PHE A 194 10.43 8.57 -13.72
CA PHE A 194 11.54 9.51 -13.49
C PHE A 194 12.72 8.78 -12.85
N ARG A 195 13.91 9.39 -12.89
CA ARG A 195 15.08 8.89 -12.16
C ARG A 195 15.24 9.59 -10.81
N SER A 196 16.03 9.00 -9.93
CA SER A 196 16.39 9.59 -8.63
C SER A 196 17.49 10.65 -8.71
N GLU A 197 17.87 11.08 -9.91
CA GLU A 197 18.96 12.00 -10.18
C GLU A 197 18.49 13.47 -10.07
N GLN A 198 19.32 14.34 -9.50
CA GLN A 198 18.93 15.73 -9.25
C GLN A 198 18.76 16.51 -10.57
N GLY A 199 17.53 16.89 -10.89
CA GLY A 199 17.17 17.61 -12.12
C GLY A 199 16.60 16.70 -13.22
N ALA A 200 16.43 15.40 -12.97
CA ALA A 200 15.75 14.50 -13.89
C ALA A 200 14.29 14.94 -14.12
N GLN A 201 13.92 15.15 -15.38
CA GLN A 201 12.52 15.36 -15.78
C GLN A 201 11.74 14.04 -15.70
N SER A 202 10.43 14.13 -15.46
CA SER A 202 9.53 13.00 -15.63
C SER A 202 9.20 12.77 -17.11
N ILE A 203 9.11 11.51 -17.50
CA ILE A 203 8.67 11.04 -18.81
C ILE A 203 7.29 10.41 -18.62
N GLN A 204 6.30 10.86 -19.38
CA GLN A 204 4.99 10.20 -19.41
C GLN A 204 5.10 8.95 -20.27
N VAL A 205 4.77 7.78 -19.71
CA VAL A 205 4.96 6.48 -20.38
C VAL A 205 3.65 5.89 -20.91
N ALA A 206 2.53 6.21 -20.26
CA ALA A 206 1.19 5.81 -20.69
C ALA A 206 0.10 6.78 -20.20
N THR A 207 -1.03 6.77 -20.88
CA THR A 207 -2.30 7.39 -20.45
C THR A 207 -3.37 6.31 -20.41
N LEU A 208 -3.74 5.88 -19.22
CA LEU A 208 -4.68 4.77 -19.03
C LEU A 208 -6.11 5.32 -18.93
N LEU A 209 -6.98 4.99 -19.88
CA LEU A 209 -8.37 5.47 -19.89
C LEU A 209 -9.21 4.69 -18.86
N LEU A 210 -9.97 5.42 -18.05
CA LEU A 210 -11.00 4.85 -17.16
C LEU A 210 -12.23 4.41 -17.99
N PRO A 211 -13.22 3.72 -17.39
CA PRO A 211 -14.43 3.34 -18.11
C PRO A 211 -15.17 4.55 -18.68
N GLU A 212 -15.77 4.38 -19.86
CA GLU A 212 -16.46 5.46 -20.55
C GLU A 212 -17.66 5.99 -19.75
N LEU A 213 -17.71 7.31 -19.56
CA LEU A 213 -18.75 7.96 -18.76
C LEU A 213 -19.94 8.41 -19.61
N GLU A 214 -21.12 8.35 -19.00
CA GLU A 214 -22.30 9.01 -19.54
C GLU A 214 -22.05 10.50 -19.75
N ALA A 215 -22.65 11.11 -20.79
CA ALA A 215 -22.50 12.53 -21.10
C ALA A 215 -23.08 13.47 -20.02
N THR A 216 -23.61 12.89 -18.94
CA THR A 216 -24.25 13.53 -17.80
C THR A 216 -23.52 13.24 -16.48
N ALA A 217 -22.40 12.53 -16.55
CA ALA A 217 -21.58 12.10 -15.41
C ALA A 217 -20.16 12.69 -15.48
N GLN A 218 -19.57 12.95 -14.33
CA GLN A 218 -18.19 13.45 -14.22
C GLN A 218 -17.52 12.96 -12.94
N ILE A 219 -16.18 12.86 -12.95
CA ILE A 219 -15.38 12.65 -11.73
C ILE A 219 -15.35 13.97 -10.95
N ILE A 220 -15.69 13.92 -9.67
CA ILE A 220 -15.66 15.08 -8.75
C ILE A 220 -14.58 14.93 -7.65
N SER A 221 -14.03 13.73 -7.47
CA SER A 221 -12.89 13.49 -6.59
C SER A 221 -12.10 12.26 -7.02
N PHE A 222 -10.78 12.30 -6.84
CA PHE A 222 -9.88 11.18 -7.06
C PHE A 222 -8.75 11.24 -6.02
N SER A 223 -8.39 10.10 -5.42
CA SER A 223 -7.21 10.00 -4.55
C SER A 223 -6.59 8.60 -4.60
N ASN A 224 -5.27 8.50 -4.43
CA ASN A 224 -4.50 7.26 -4.47
C ASN A 224 -3.93 6.95 -3.08
N HIS A 225 -4.23 5.77 -2.54
CA HIS A 225 -3.66 5.28 -1.29
C HIS A 225 -2.83 4.02 -1.53
N THR A 226 -1.62 3.99 -0.98
CA THR A 226 -0.75 2.82 -0.96
C THR A 226 0.11 2.85 0.31
N GLY A 227 0.82 1.76 0.61
CA GLY A 227 1.73 1.72 1.76
C GLY A 227 2.87 2.74 1.64
N PRO A 228 3.57 3.06 2.73
CA PRO A 228 4.80 3.86 2.65
C PRO A 228 5.85 3.22 1.72
N PHE A 229 6.82 4.02 1.26
CA PHE A 229 8.04 3.52 0.62
C PHE A 229 9.10 3.37 1.72
N GLU A 230 9.29 2.15 2.20
CA GLU A 230 10.14 1.86 3.35
C GLU A 230 11.46 1.21 2.94
N THR A 231 12.55 1.65 3.57
CA THR A 231 13.75 0.81 3.65
C THR A 231 13.52 -0.23 4.75
N PRO A 232 13.71 -1.54 4.49
CA PRO A 232 13.56 -2.58 5.50
C PRO A 232 14.39 -2.32 6.76
N PRO A 233 13.84 -2.54 7.97
CA PRO A 233 14.65 -2.52 9.20
C PRO A 233 15.76 -3.59 9.13
N SER A 234 16.97 -3.23 9.57
CA SER A 234 18.15 -4.10 9.47
C SER A 234 18.01 -5.45 10.22
N ASP A 235 17.10 -5.51 11.19
CA ASP A 235 16.79 -6.63 12.06
C ASP A 235 15.52 -7.42 11.64
N GLU A 236 14.78 -6.98 10.62
CA GLU A 236 13.70 -7.78 10.03
C GLU A 236 14.26 -8.87 9.10
N LEU A 237 13.73 -10.10 9.21
CA LEU A 237 14.23 -11.27 8.47
C LEU A 237 13.90 -11.25 6.97
N PHE A 238 12.81 -10.59 6.65
CA PHE A 238 12.25 -10.38 5.33
C PHE A 238 11.36 -9.15 5.40
N ALA A 239 11.20 -8.43 4.30
CA ALA A 239 10.31 -7.28 4.19
C ALA A 239 9.41 -7.44 2.95
N THR A 240 8.36 -6.63 2.84
CA THR A 240 7.51 -6.63 1.63
C THR A 240 8.34 -6.19 0.42
N ALA A 241 8.22 -6.89 -0.71
CA ALA A 241 8.89 -6.52 -1.94
C ALA A 241 8.33 -5.17 -2.47
N PRO A 242 9.16 -4.23 -2.97
CA PRO A 242 8.66 -2.94 -3.48
C PRO A 242 7.60 -3.07 -4.58
N THR A 243 7.67 -4.15 -5.36
CA THR A 243 6.74 -4.57 -6.42
C THR A 243 5.43 -5.18 -5.88
N ALA A 244 5.47 -5.88 -4.75
CA ALA A 244 4.32 -6.52 -4.10
C ALA A 244 3.49 -5.48 -3.33
N ARG A 245 2.82 -4.63 -4.11
CA ARG A 245 2.12 -3.42 -3.67
C ARG A 245 0.79 -3.27 -4.40
N ILE A 246 -0.27 -2.97 -3.65
CA ILE A 246 -1.57 -2.54 -4.18
C ILE A 246 -1.70 -1.01 -4.06
N HIS A 247 -2.40 -0.42 -5.03
CA HIS A 247 -2.94 0.93 -5.01
C HIS A 247 -4.45 0.85 -4.80
N VAL A 248 -4.98 1.71 -3.93
CA VAL A 248 -6.42 1.91 -3.73
C VAL A 248 -6.76 3.29 -4.24
N LEU A 249 -7.37 3.35 -5.43
CA LEU A 249 -7.82 4.58 -6.04
C LEU A 249 -9.27 4.82 -5.62
N SER A 250 -9.51 5.80 -4.75
CA SER A 250 -10.86 6.23 -4.37
C SER A 250 -11.34 7.26 -5.37
N ILE A 251 -12.42 6.95 -6.10
CA ILE A 251 -12.97 7.78 -7.16
C ILE A 251 -14.43 8.11 -6.85
N SER A 252 -14.78 9.40 -6.87
CA SER A 252 -16.15 9.88 -6.68
C SER A 252 -16.69 10.43 -8.01
N TYR A 253 -17.83 9.93 -8.44
CA TYR A 253 -18.55 10.42 -9.62
C TYR A 253 -19.81 11.18 -9.20
N LEU A 254 -20.25 12.15 -10.00
CA LEU A 254 -21.52 12.86 -9.86
C LEU A 254 -22.37 12.64 -11.12
N ALA A 255 -23.60 12.19 -10.94
CA ALA A 255 -24.60 12.03 -12.00
C ALA A 255 -25.56 13.24 -11.99
N ILE A 256 -25.41 14.14 -12.97
CA ILE A 256 -25.99 15.49 -12.95
C ILE A 256 -27.52 15.48 -13.00
N PHE A 257 -28.12 14.63 -13.84
CA PHE A 257 -29.59 14.54 -13.96
C PHE A 257 -30.22 13.48 -13.04
N ALA A 258 -29.44 12.57 -12.47
CA ALA A 258 -29.90 11.58 -11.48
C ALA A 258 -29.93 12.18 -10.06
N HIS A 259 -30.68 13.28 -9.89
CA HIS A 259 -30.85 14.00 -8.61
C HIS A 259 -29.55 14.50 -7.95
N ASN A 260 -28.47 14.73 -8.71
CA ASN A 260 -27.12 15.00 -8.18
C ASN A 260 -26.62 13.91 -7.21
N ALA A 261 -26.99 12.64 -7.45
CA ALA A 261 -26.41 11.52 -6.74
C ALA A 261 -24.89 11.47 -6.98
N SER A 262 -24.13 11.40 -5.89
CA SER A 262 -22.69 11.08 -5.94
C SER A 262 -22.47 9.63 -5.53
N MET A 263 -21.56 8.94 -6.22
CA MET A 263 -21.24 7.54 -5.96
C MET A 263 -19.73 7.35 -5.89
N ASN A 264 -19.29 6.62 -4.87
CA ASN A 264 -17.89 6.39 -4.56
C ASN A 264 -17.50 4.96 -4.94
N PHE A 265 -16.34 4.80 -5.55
CA PHE A 265 -15.79 3.49 -5.90
C PHE A 265 -14.34 3.41 -5.44
N ARG A 266 -13.92 2.21 -5.04
CA ARG A 266 -12.51 1.85 -4.88
C ARG A 266 -12.08 1.00 -6.05
N LEU A 267 -11.08 1.48 -6.79
CA LEU A 267 -10.42 0.76 -7.84
C LEU A 267 -9.04 0.29 -7.31
N TYR A 268 -8.92 -1.01 -7.07
CA TYR A 268 -7.69 -1.64 -6.60
C TYR A 268 -6.84 -2.08 -7.79
N VAL A 269 -5.55 -1.74 -7.80
CA VAL A 269 -4.62 -2.03 -8.91
C VAL A 269 -3.25 -2.43 -8.36
N HIS A 270 -2.60 -3.49 -8.88
CA HIS A 270 -1.22 -3.78 -8.47
C HIS A 270 -0.24 -2.75 -9.04
N ASN A 271 0.80 -2.44 -8.26
CA ASN A 271 1.93 -1.62 -8.70
C ASN A 271 2.58 -2.18 -9.97
N ASN A 272 2.67 -3.50 -10.10
CA ASN A 272 3.20 -4.17 -11.30
C ASN A 272 2.43 -3.85 -12.58
N THR A 273 1.13 -3.50 -12.52
CA THR A 273 0.38 -3.01 -13.68
C THR A 273 1.00 -1.72 -14.22
N PHE A 274 1.36 -0.80 -13.33
CA PHE A 274 2.00 0.46 -13.73
C PHE A 274 3.46 0.27 -14.14
N LEU A 275 4.18 -0.66 -13.50
CA LEU A 275 5.54 -1.02 -13.90
C LEU A 275 5.60 -1.72 -15.27
N SER A 276 4.55 -2.40 -15.73
CA SER A 276 4.56 -3.03 -17.07
C SER A 276 4.57 -2.05 -18.25
N PHE A 277 4.37 -0.75 -17.99
CA PHE A 277 4.56 0.32 -18.99
C PHE A 277 5.98 0.88 -18.99
N LEU A 278 6.89 0.36 -18.16
CA LEU A 278 8.31 0.68 -18.18
C LEU A 278 9.05 -0.29 -19.10
N ASN A 279 9.95 0.22 -19.93
CA ASN A 279 11.01 -0.54 -20.57
C ASN A 279 12.34 0.20 -20.45
N ASP A 280 13.47 -0.52 -20.55
CA ASP A 280 14.79 0.05 -20.30
C ASP A 280 15.23 1.07 -21.38
N GLU A 281 14.59 1.07 -22.55
CA GLU A 281 14.89 2.02 -23.64
C GLU A 281 14.20 3.38 -23.46
N LEU A 282 13.18 3.50 -22.59
CA LEU A 282 12.42 4.75 -22.36
C LEU A 282 13.28 5.94 -21.93
N PHE A 283 14.38 5.69 -21.21
CA PHE A 283 15.30 6.76 -20.77
C PHE A 283 16.39 7.08 -21.82
N ASN A 284 16.47 6.31 -22.90
CA ASN A 284 17.43 6.48 -24.00
C ASN A 284 16.76 7.09 -25.24
N THR A 285 15.46 6.83 -25.44
CA THR A 285 14.66 7.33 -26.57
C THR A 285 13.45 8.12 -26.07
N PRO A 286 13.36 9.44 -26.32
CA PRO A 286 12.18 10.22 -25.92
C PRO A 286 10.91 9.73 -26.63
N LEU A 287 9.94 9.22 -25.86
CA LEU A 287 8.58 8.97 -26.36
C LEU A 287 7.98 10.30 -26.84
N GLN A 288 7.76 10.44 -28.15
CA GLN A 288 7.17 11.66 -28.72
C GLN A 288 5.70 11.85 -28.35
N ASN A 289 5.00 10.76 -28.00
CA ASN A 289 3.65 10.77 -27.41
C ASN A 289 3.55 9.59 -26.42
N ALA A 290 2.86 9.78 -25.29
CA ALA A 290 2.47 8.67 -24.42
C ALA A 290 1.27 7.93 -25.03
N GLU A 291 1.26 6.60 -24.94
CA GLU A 291 0.18 5.79 -25.52
C GLU A 291 -1.13 5.95 -24.74
N PHE A 292 -2.24 6.13 -25.47
CA PHE A 292 -3.59 6.13 -24.90
C PHE A 292 -4.13 4.70 -24.87
N ILE A 293 -4.13 4.09 -23.68
CA ILE A 293 -4.47 2.68 -23.50
C ILE A 293 -5.93 2.57 -23.03
N PRO A 294 -6.84 2.00 -23.85
CA PRO A 294 -8.26 1.96 -23.54
C PRO A 294 -8.56 1.03 -22.36
N TRP A 295 -9.63 1.32 -21.61
CA TRP A 295 -10.05 0.52 -20.45
C TRP A 295 -10.11 -0.98 -20.76
N SER A 296 -10.66 -1.37 -21.91
CA SER A 296 -10.78 -2.76 -22.37
C SER A 296 -9.44 -3.50 -22.52
N SER A 297 -8.31 -2.79 -22.64
CA SER A 297 -6.97 -3.38 -22.73
C SER A 297 -6.33 -3.59 -21.35
N TRP A 298 -6.32 -2.56 -20.49
CA TRP A 298 -5.61 -2.61 -19.20
C TRP A 298 -6.50 -2.93 -17.99
N GLY A 299 -7.75 -2.46 -17.98
CA GLY A 299 -8.61 -2.39 -16.80
C GLY A 299 -9.10 -3.74 -16.27
N PRO A 300 -9.92 -4.51 -17.02
CA PRO A 300 -10.63 -5.66 -16.49
C PRO A 300 -9.75 -6.69 -15.77
N LYS A 301 -8.63 -7.11 -16.37
CA LYS A 301 -7.77 -8.18 -15.82
C LYS A 301 -6.82 -7.76 -14.71
N THR A 302 -6.55 -6.45 -14.57
CA THR A 302 -5.53 -5.92 -13.65
C THR A 302 -6.11 -5.15 -12.48
N THR A 303 -7.42 -4.88 -12.50
CA THR A 303 -8.11 -4.07 -11.50
C THR A 303 -9.29 -4.79 -10.85
N ARG A 304 -9.67 -4.32 -9.65
CA ARG A 304 -10.93 -4.65 -8.97
C ARG A 304 -11.69 -3.36 -8.68
N MET A 305 -12.93 -3.22 -9.11
CA MET A 305 -13.79 -2.10 -8.70
C MET A 305 -14.82 -2.57 -7.66
N ILE A 306 -14.93 -1.84 -6.55
CA ILE A 306 -15.94 -2.08 -5.49
C ILE A 306 -16.67 -0.76 -5.20
N PRO A 307 -18.01 -0.70 -5.29
CA PRO A 307 -18.78 0.46 -4.86
C PRO A 307 -18.69 0.63 -3.33
N VAL A 308 -18.54 1.87 -2.87
CA VAL A 308 -18.44 2.24 -1.46
C VAL A 308 -19.67 3.08 -1.10
N GLY A 309 -20.36 2.69 -0.03
CA GLY A 309 -21.50 3.45 0.50
C GLY A 309 -21.10 4.80 1.09
N LEU A 310 -22.06 5.49 1.70
CA LEU A 310 -21.87 6.82 2.29
C LEU A 310 -20.88 6.88 3.48
N VAL A 311 -20.40 5.74 3.97
CA VAL A 311 -19.33 5.68 4.96
C VAL A 311 -17.99 5.89 4.23
N ASP A 312 -17.58 7.15 4.12
CA ASP A 312 -16.26 7.53 3.63
C ASP A 312 -15.20 7.16 4.69
N TYR A 313 -14.11 6.51 4.27
CA TYR A 313 -13.04 6.07 5.18
C TYR A 313 -11.74 6.79 4.85
N ARG A 314 -11.59 7.99 5.41
CA ARG A 314 -10.50 8.95 5.12
C ARG A 314 -9.27 8.74 6.02
N TRP A 315 -8.79 7.51 6.14
CA TRP A 315 -7.74 7.18 7.10
C TRP A 315 -6.36 7.07 6.43
N LEU A 316 -5.32 7.35 7.21
CA LEU A 316 -3.94 7.14 6.79
C LEU A 316 -3.55 5.67 7.02
N ARG A 317 -2.73 5.12 6.12
CA ARG A 317 -2.09 3.79 6.25
C ARG A 317 -3.04 2.61 6.43
N TYR A 318 -4.22 2.60 5.80
CA TYR A 318 -5.08 1.40 5.70
C TYR A 318 -4.65 0.41 4.58
N VAL A 319 -3.50 0.65 3.94
CA VAL A 319 -2.93 -0.17 2.86
C VAL A 319 -1.46 -0.46 3.17
N HIS A 320 -1.05 -1.73 3.10
CA HIS A 320 0.37 -2.12 3.20
C HIS A 320 0.69 -3.36 2.34
N GLY A 321 1.68 -3.24 1.46
CA GLY A 321 1.96 -4.25 0.44
C GLY A 321 0.72 -4.51 -0.41
N GLU A 322 0.33 -5.77 -0.56
CA GLU A 322 -0.87 -6.20 -1.29
C GLU A 322 -2.10 -6.40 -0.39
N ARG A 323 -2.08 -5.85 0.85
CA ARG A 323 -3.18 -5.97 1.82
C ARG A 323 -3.82 -4.62 2.10
N VAL A 324 -5.14 -4.63 2.24
CA VAL A 324 -5.97 -3.48 2.61
C VAL A 324 -6.79 -3.87 3.83
N VAL A 325 -6.75 -3.07 4.89
CA VAL A 325 -7.66 -3.21 6.03
C VAL A 325 -8.93 -2.40 5.78
N LEU A 326 -10.08 -3.01 6.00
CA LEU A 326 -11.40 -2.39 5.95
C LEU A 326 -12.14 -2.68 7.28
N PRO A 327 -12.96 -1.74 7.76
CA PRO A 327 -13.92 -2.02 8.81
C PRO A 327 -15.16 -2.72 8.24
N VAL A 328 -15.85 -3.52 9.05
CA VAL A 328 -17.18 -4.04 8.73
C VAL A 328 -18.12 -3.72 9.88
N GLY A 329 -19.25 -3.07 9.56
CA GLY A 329 -20.27 -2.67 10.52
C GLY A 329 -21.38 -1.86 9.85
N ALA A 330 -22.64 -2.17 10.17
CA ALA A 330 -23.82 -1.52 9.58
C ALA A 330 -24.35 -0.33 10.42
N SER A 331 -23.71 -0.03 11.55
CA SER A 331 -24.23 0.83 12.62
C SER A 331 -23.20 1.84 13.16
N GLY A 332 -22.24 2.24 12.33
CA GLY A 332 -21.13 3.16 12.69
C GLY A 332 -20.02 2.53 13.55
N HIS A 333 -20.40 1.65 14.47
CA HIS A 333 -19.53 0.84 15.32
C HIS A 333 -18.76 -0.19 14.46
N LYS A 334 -17.49 -0.42 14.79
CA LYS A 334 -16.56 -1.21 13.96
C LYS A 334 -16.11 -2.48 14.69
N ASP A 335 -17.08 -3.33 15.03
CA ASP A 335 -16.90 -4.58 15.81
C ASP A 335 -16.14 -5.70 15.06
N THR A 336 -15.93 -5.51 13.76
CA THR A 336 -15.31 -6.48 12.87
C THR A 336 -14.27 -5.78 11.99
N VAL A 337 -13.05 -6.32 11.97
CA VAL A 337 -12.01 -5.94 11.01
C VAL A 337 -11.98 -6.95 9.86
N GLU A 338 -11.88 -6.47 8.63
CA GLU A 338 -11.73 -7.25 7.41
C GLU A 338 -10.39 -6.90 6.74
N VAL A 339 -9.74 -7.90 6.17
CA VAL A 339 -8.53 -7.75 5.37
C VAL A 339 -8.79 -8.30 3.97
N LEU A 340 -8.68 -7.42 2.97
CA LEU A 340 -8.59 -7.82 1.57
C LEU A 340 -7.12 -8.05 1.25
N ASN A 341 -6.79 -9.25 0.79
CA ASN A 341 -5.44 -9.63 0.39
C ASN A 341 -5.42 -9.95 -1.10
N PHE A 342 -4.76 -9.09 -1.88
CA PHE A 342 -4.65 -9.20 -3.35
C PHE A 342 -3.46 -10.07 -3.79
N ASN A 343 -2.66 -10.57 -2.86
CA ASN A 343 -1.54 -11.46 -3.15
C ASN A 343 -2.02 -12.77 -3.81
N ARG A 344 -1.69 -12.93 -5.09
CA ARG A 344 -2.22 -13.97 -5.99
C ARG A 344 -1.79 -15.40 -5.62
N ASP A 345 -0.61 -15.57 -5.03
CA ASP A 345 -0.03 -16.87 -4.69
C ASP A 345 -0.39 -17.37 -3.27
N SER A 346 -1.43 -16.81 -2.67
CA SER A 346 -2.04 -17.34 -1.45
C SER A 346 -2.57 -18.77 -1.69
N SER A 347 -1.74 -19.76 -1.39
CA SER A 347 -1.91 -21.20 -1.70
C SER A 347 -3.18 -21.88 -1.16
N ARG A 348 -4.03 -21.12 -0.46
CA ARG A 348 -5.39 -21.43 -0.05
C ARG A 348 -6.19 -20.14 -0.15
N ASN A 349 -7.28 -20.14 -0.92
CA ASN A 349 -8.58 -19.59 -0.52
C ASN A 349 -9.57 -19.62 -1.71
N HIS A 350 -10.84 -19.36 -1.40
CA HIS A 350 -11.83 -18.94 -2.39
C HIS A 350 -11.56 -17.47 -2.73
N PHE A 351 -11.24 -17.17 -3.98
CA PHE A 351 -11.12 -15.78 -4.46
C PHE A 351 -12.52 -15.22 -4.76
N ASP A 352 -12.77 -13.96 -4.41
CA ASP A 352 -14.02 -13.30 -4.80
C ASP A 352 -14.09 -13.22 -6.36
N PRO A 353 -15.18 -13.70 -6.99
CA PRO A 353 -15.29 -13.85 -8.44
C PRO A 353 -15.26 -12.49 -9.16
N PRO A 354 -15.03 -12.43 -10.49
CA PRO A 354 -15.13 -11.19 -11.26
C PRO A 354 -16.40 -10.39 -10.96
N SER A 355 -16.25 -9.08 -10.80
CA SER A 355 -17.32 -8.15 -10.45
C SER A 355 -17.62 -7.19 -11.61
N THR A 356 -18.89 -7.18 -12.01
CA THR A 356 -19.43 -6.23 -12.99
C THR A 356 -20.20 -5.13 -12.26
N VAL A 357 -19.75 -3.89 -12.39
CA VAL A 357 -20.46 -2.71 -11.87
C VAL A 357 -21.40 -2.20 -12.95
N ILE A 358 -22.69 -2.07 -12.62
CA ILE A 358 -23.75 -1.64 -13.55
C ILE A 358 -24.41 -0.40 -12.96
N GLU A 359 -23.95 0.79 -13.38
CA GLU A 359 -24.41 2.08 -12.85
C GLU A 359 -24.78 3.01 -14.02
N PRO A 360 -25.98 2.86 -14.62
CA PRO A 360 -26.35 3.53 -15.89
C PRO A 360 -26.53 5.06 -15.81
N GLY A 361 -26.36 5.66 -14.64
CA GLY A 361 -26.27 7.11 -14.47
C GLY A 361 -24.82 7.64 -14.50
N ILE A 362 -23.83 6.76 -14.63
CA ILE A 362 -22.40 7.07 -14.52
C ILE A 362 -21.61 6.52 -15.70
N PHE A 363 -21.74 5.22 -16.00
CA PHE A 363 -20.98 4.54 -17.04
C PHE A 363 -21.89 4.24 -18.24
N LYS A 364 -21.40 4.45 -19.47
CA LYS A 364 -22.13 4.09 -20.71
C LYS A 364 -22.40 2.59 -20.80
N GLU A 365 -21.47 1.79 -20.27
CA GLU A 365 -21.43 0.33 -20.36
C GLU A 365 -21.06 -0.31 -19.01
N ALA A 366 -21.38 -1.60 -18.86
CA ALA A 366 -21.13 -2.34 -17.63
C ALA A 366 -19.62 -2.56 -17.37
N VAL A 367 -19.12 -2.09 -16.23
CA VAL A 367 -17.68 -2.09 -15.92
C VAL A 367 -17.26 -3.42 -15.31
N VAL A 368 -16.66 -4.29 -16.12
CA VAL A 368 -16.10 -5.59 -15.70
C VAL A 368 -14.73 -5.40 -15.03
N THR A 369 -14.53 -6.05 -13.89
CA THR A 369 -13.23 -6.13 -13.18
C THR A 369 -12.99 -7.52 -12.59
N GLU A 370 -11.79 -8.05 -12.74
CA GLU A 370 -11.47 -9.47 -12.54
C GLU A 370 -10.39 -9.71 -11.47
N LEU A 371 -9.69 -8.67 -10.98
CA LEU A 371 -8.51 -8.88 -10.13
C LEU A 371 -8.86 -9.67 -8.86
N PRO A 372 -8.25 -10.85 -8.64
CA PRO A 372 -8.62 -11.72 -7.53
C PRO A 372 -8.09 -11.19 -6.21
N TYR A 373 -8.85 -11.40 -5.14
CA TYR A 373 -8.41 -11.20 -3.77
C TYR A 373 -9.07 -12.21 -2.85
N THR A 374 -8.46 -12.44 -1.69
CA THR A 374 -9.01 -13.26 -0.61
C THR A 374 -9.47 -12.36 0.52
N ARG A 375 -10.56 -12.72 1.19
CA ARG A 375 -11.19 -11.96 2.27
C ARG A 375 -11.10 -12.76 3.58
N THR A 376 -10.47 -12.20 4.60
CA THR A 376 -10.50 -12.74 5.98
C THR A 376 -11.02 -11.66 6.93
N SER A 377 -11.89 -12.01 7.87
CA SER A 377 -12.42 -11.09 8.87
C SER A 377 -12.36 -11.66 10.29
N ARG A 378 -12.15 -10.77 11.28
CA ARG A 378 -12.07 -11.10 12.71
C ARG A 378 -12.96 -10.13 13.49
N LYS A 379 -13.79 -10.67 14.37
CA LYS A 379 -14.49 -9.86 15.39
C LYS A 379 -13.50 -9.39 16.45
N ILE A 380 -13.66 -8.15 16.89
CA ILE A 380 -12.78 -7.48 17.85
C ILE A 380 -13.61 -6.80 18.94
N SER A 381 -13.07 -6.72 20.16
CA SER A 381 -13.75 -6.09 21.29
C SER A 381 -13.27 -4.67 21.51
N GLY A 382 -14.16 -3.71 21.26
CA GLY A 382 -13.95 -2.28 21.49
C GLY A 382 -14.76 -1.45 20.50
N ASP A 383 -14.92 -0.16 20.80
CA ASP A 383 -15.31 0.79 19.76
C ASP A 383 -14.05 1.43 19.18
N PHE A 384 -14.03 1.53 17.85
CA PHE A 384 -12.86 1.90 17.07
C PHE A 384 -13.32 2.76 15.90
N PHE A 385 -12.75 3.96 15.78
CA PHE A 385 -13.17 4.87 14.73
C PHE A 385 -12.41 4.64 13.42
N ALA A 386 -11.17 4.14 13.47
CA ALA A 386 -10.31 3.89 12.31
C ALA A 386 -9.39 2.66 12.43
N PHE A 387 -8.84 2.18 11.31
CA PHE A 387 -7.82 1.14 11.25
C PHE A 387 -6.63 1.54 10.36
N MET A 388 -5.43 1.15 10.79
CA MET A 388 -4.16 1.23 10.07
C MET A 388 -3.53 -0.17 9.97
N ILE A 389 -2.64 -0.40 9.01
CA ILE A 389 -1.94 -1.66 8.76
C ILE A 389 -0.46 -1.38 8.44
N ASP A 390 0.43 -2.23 8.94
CA ASP A 390 1.83 -2.27 8.49
C ASP A 390 2.27 -3.70 8.17
N ALA A 391 3.57 -3.91 7.92
CA ALA A 391 4.12 -5.22 7.62
C ALA A 391 3.74 -6.30 8.65
N GLN A 392 3.64 -5.98 9.94
CA GLN A 392 3.50 -6.96 11.03
C GLN A 392 2.20 -6.82 11.86
N ARG A 393 1.43 -5.75 11.69
CA ARG A 393 0.30 -5.40 12.58
C ARG A 393 -0.92 -4.89 11.83
N ILE A 394 -2.07 -4.98 12.49
CA ILE A 394 -3.16 -4.02 12.34
C ILE A 394 -3.27 -3.20 13.63
N ILE A 395 -3.57 -1.91 13.48
CA ILE A 395 -3.71 -0.95 14.57
C ILE A 395 -5.10 -0.34 14.46
N ALA A 396 -5.95 -0.53 15.46
CA ALA A 396 -7.24 0.14 15.57
C ALA A 396 -7.11 1.39 16.45
N LEU A 397 -7.70 2.50 16.00
CA LEU A 397 -7.67 3.79 16.70
C LEU A 397 -8.95 3.94 17.55
N LYS A 398 -8.77 4.24 18.83
CA LYS A 398 -9.83 4.56 19.79
C LYS A 398 -9.99 6.06 19.90
N ALA A 399 -11.23 6.53 19.92
CA ALA A 399 -11.55 7.94 20.14
C ALA A 399 -11.44 8.30 21.64
N GLU A 400 -11.06 9.53 21.92
CA GLU A 400 -11.11 10.18 23.24
C GLU A 400 -11.74 11.57 23.03
N ASP A 401 -13.06 11.55 22.82
CA ASP A 401 -13.94 12.61 22.30
C ASP A 401 -13.62 13.07 20.85
N ASP A 402 -14.61 13.61 20.14
CA ASP A 402 -14.59 14.18 18.77
C ASP A 402 -13.61 13.55 17.72
N GLU A 403 -13.56 12.22 17.65
CA GLU A 403 -12.64 11.42 16.80
C GLU A 403 -11.12 11.61 17.07
N GLU A 404 -10.73 12.16 18.21
CA GLU A 404 -9.31 12.30 18.59
C GLU A 404 -8.66 10.96 19.00
N VAL A 405 -7.43 10.68 18.55
CA VAL A 405 -6.73 9.40 18.83
C VAL A 405 -6.19 9.36 20.27
N GLY A 406 -7.03 9.04 21.26
CA GLY A 406 -6.59 8.84 22.64
C GLY A 406 -5.92 7.49 22.92
N GLY A 407 -6.14 6.49 22.06
CA GLY A 407 -5.54 5.17 22.25
C GLY A 407 -5.46 4.31 21.00
N LEU A 408 -4.55 3.33 21.06
CA LEU A 408 -4.33 2.31 20.05
C LEU A 408 -4.72 0.94 20.61
N HIS A 409 -5.22 0.08 19.73
CA HIS A 409 -5.27 -1.36 19.96
C HIS A 409 -4.52 -2.04 18.81
N VAL A 410 -3.37 -2.64 19.13
CA VAL A 410 -2.48 -3.28 18.16
C VAL A 410 -2.73 -4.78 18.19
N PHE A 411 -2.98 -5.35 17.02
CA PHE A 411 -3.01 -6.80 16.79
C PHE A 411 -1.69 -7.21 16.13
N ALA A 412 -0.92 -8.14 16.71
CA ALA A 412 0.40 -8.54 16.22
C ALA A 412 0.63 -10.07 16.15
N LEU A 413 1.57 -10.47 15.28
CA LEU A 413 1.88 -11.84 14.83
C LEU A 413 2.59 -12.79 15.83
#